data_AF-A0A6N2WYG3-F1
#
_entry.id   AF-A0A6N2WYG3-F1
#
_cell.length_a   1.000
_cell.length_b   1.000
_cell.length_c   1.000
_cell.angle_alpha   90.00
_cell.angle_beta   90.00
_cell.angle_gamma   90.00
#
_symmetry.space_group_name_H-M   'P 1'
#
loop_
_entity.id
_entity.type
_entity.pdbx_description
1 polymer ?
#
loop_
_entity_poly.entity_id
_entity_poly.type
_entity_poly.pdbx_seq_one_letter_code
_entity_poly.pdbx_strand_id
1 'polypeptide(L)'
;MVLEKTFGLERLVAASACAIQLRQYGYQEIRQILEHGDDADFLSKDDMDDEVPVTSTHKNIRGATYFVKSEHLNQNNNGKKIILPPR
;
A
#
# COMPACT_ATOMS: atom_id res chain seq x y z
N MET A 1 -10.68 -19.66 5.80
CA MET A 1 -11.49 -18.44 5.60
C MET A 1 -10.55 -17.25 5.53
N VAL A 2 -10.88 -16.21 4.78
CA VAL A 2 -10.07 -14.97 4.71
C VAL A 2 -10.49 -14.07 5.86
N LEU A 3 -9.54 -13.60 6.69
CA LEU A 3 -9.80 -12.82 7.92
C LEU A 3 -10.62 -11.55 7.65
N GLU A 4 -10.37 -10.88 6.54
CA GLU A 4 -11.13 -9.70 6.09
C GLU A 4 -12.63 -10.00 5.96
N LYS A 5 -12.99 -11.17 5.44
CA LYS A 5 -14.41 -11.54 5.26
C LYS A 5 -15.12 -11.82 6.59
N THR A 6 -14.37 -12.19 7.63
CA THR A 6 -14.93 -12.56 8.94
C THR A 6 -14.95 -11.38 9.91
N PHE A 7 -13.93 -10.53 9.88
CA PHE A 7 -13.76 -9.44 10.84
C PHE A 7 -13.92 -8.03 10.24
N GLY A 8 -13.92 -7.92 8.90
CA GLY A 8 -13.93 -6.65 8.18
C GLY A 8 -12.53 -6.13 7.86
N LEU A 9 -12.46 -5.26 6.86
CA LEU A 9 -11.20 -4.64 6.41
C LEU A 9 -10.63 -3.70 7.48
N GLU A 10 -11.46 -2.86 8.09
CA GLU A 10 -11.02 -1.88 9.10
C GLU A 10 -10.32 -2.55 10.29
N ARG A 11 -10.94 -3.61 10.82
CA ARG A 11 -10.34 -4.41 11.90
C ARG A 11 -9.08 -5.12 11.47
N LEU A 12 -9.02 -5.62 10.24
CA LEU A 12 -7.79 -6.25 9.73
C LEU A 12 -6.64 -5.24 9.64
N VAL A 13 -6.91 -4.00 9.21
CA VAL A 13 -5.92 -2.92 9.17
C VAL A 13 -5.47 -2.55 10.59
N ALA A 14 -6.40 -2.36 11.51
CA ALA A 14 -6.10 -2.07 12.92
C ALA A 14 -5.28 -3.19 13.59
N ALA A 15 -5.69 -4.45 13.40
CA ALA A 15 -4.95 -5.62 13.90
C ALA A 15 -3.55 -5.74 13.29
N SER A 16 -3.40 -5.38 12.01
CA SER A 16 -2.09 -5.36 11.36
C SER A 16 -1.18 -4.27 11.94
N ALA A 17 -1.72 -3.08 12.24
CA ALA A 17 -0.98 -2.01 12.92
C ALA A 17 -0.55 -2.44 14.33
N CYS A 18 -1.46 -3.06 15.08
CA CYS A 18 -1.18 -3.65 16.40
C CYS A 18 -0.06 -4.71 16.31
N ALA A 19 -0.14 -5.62 15.34
CA ALA A 19 0.87 -6.66 15.13
C ALA A 19 2.26 -6.07 14.79
N ILE A 20 2.32 -5.01 13.98
CA ILE A 20 3.57 -4.29 13.68
C ILE A 20 4.19 -3.70 14.96
N GLN A 21 3.38 -3.10 15.83
CA GLN A 21 3.86 -2.56 17.11
C GLN A 21 4.45 -3.66 18.00
N LEU A 22 3.82 -4.85 17.98
CA LEU A 22 4.28 -6.05 18.69
C LEU A 22 5.42 -6.81 17.96
N ARG A 23 5.81 -6.37 16.76
CA ARG A 23 6.75 -7.05 15.85
C ARG A 23 6.36 -8.50 15.53
N GLN A 24 5.06 -8.75 15.44
CA GLN A 24 4.47 -10.02 15.05
C GLN A 24 3.89 -9.88 13.64
N TYR A 25 4.20 -10.81 12.73
CA TYR A 25 3.86 -10.68 11.30
C TYR A 25 3.20 -11.94 10.73
N GLY A 26 2.85 -12.90 11.58
CA GLY A 26 2.24 -14.14 11.15
C GLY A 26 0.72 -14.08 11.14
N TYR A 27 0.12 -15.01 10.40
CA TYR A 27 -1.32 -15.10 10.26
C TYR A 27 -2.02 -15.45 11.59
N GLN A 28 -1.40 -16.31 12.41
CA GLN A 28 -2.01 -16.76 13.66
C GLN A 28 -2.06 -15.64 14.69
N GLU A 29 -1.04 -14.78 14.69
CA GLU A 29 -0.89 -13.63 15.57
C GLU A 29 -1.96 -12.58 15.24
N ILE A 30 -2.12 -12.23 13.95
CA ILE A 30 -3.20 -11.33 13.51
C ILE A 30 -4.57 -11.91 13.84
N ARG A 31 -4.75 -13.22 13.68
CA ARG A 31 -6.01 -13.89 14.03
C ARG A 31 -6.28 -13.81 15.54
N GLN A 32 -5.27 -14.02 16.39
CA GLN A 32 -5.42 -13.91 17.84
C GLN A 32 -5.78 -12.49 18.26
N ILE A 33 -5.11 -11.48 17.70
CA ILE A 33 -5.43 -10.06 17.94
C ILE A 33 -6.90 -9.78 17.60
N LEU A 34 -7.37 -10.25 16.44
CA LEU A 34 -8.77 -10.07 16.00
C LEU A 34 -9.78 -10.81 16.90
N GLU A 35 -9.43 -12.00 17.38
CA GLU A 35 -10.29 -12.79 18.27
C GLU A 35 -10.36 -12.21 19.69
N HIS A 36 -9.27 -11.62 20.20
CA HIS A 36 -9.22 -10.98 21.53
C HIS A 36 -9.73 -9.54 21.53
N GLY A 37 -9.65 -8.85 20.39
CA GLY A 37 -10.03 -7.44 20.27
C GLY A 37 -8.92 -6.46 20.67
N ASP A 38 -7.66 -6.91 20.65
CA ASP A 38 -6.49 -6.08 20.98
C ASP A 38 -6.25 -4.97 19.91
N ASP A 39 -6.98 -5.01 18.79
CA ASP A 39 -7.01 -3.97 17.76
C ASP A 39 -7.85 -2.75 18.14
N ALA A 40 -8.60 -2.79 19.25
CA ALA A 40 -9.56 -1.76 19.61
C ALA A 40 -8.97 -0.34 19.75
N ASP A 41 -7.77 -0.23 20.31
CA ASP A 41 -7.07 1.06 20.47
C ASP A 41 -6.64 1.68 19.12
N PHE A 42 -6.54 0.86 18.07
CA PHE A 42 -6.16 1.27 16.71
C PHE A 42 -7.37 1.57 15.83
N LEU A 43 -8.59 1.38 16.32
CA LEU A 43 -9.84 1.73 15.63
C LEU A 43 -10.28 3.18 15.88
N SER A 44 -9.45 4.00 16.52
CA SER A 44 -9.74 5.42 16.76
C SER A 44 -10.06 6.12 15.43
N LYS A 45 -11.24 6.76 15.39
CA LYS A 45 -11.81 7.50 14.26
C LYS A 45 -11.12 8.83 13.98
N ASP A 46 -10.01 9.11 14.66
CA ASP A 46 -9.20 10.26 14.30
C ASP A 46 -8.58 9.90 12.97
N ASP A 47 -9.26 10.40 11.93
CA ASP A 47 -8.99 10.21 10.54
C ASP A 47 -7.50 9.97 10.36
N MET A 48 -7.15 8.74 9.97
CA MET A 48 -6.04 8.60 9.05
C MET A 48 -6.47 9.48 7.89
N ASP A 49 -6.06 10.76 7.93
CA ASP A 49 -6.08 11.61 6.77
C ASP A 49 -5.67 10.69 5.64
N ASP A 50 -6.43 10.70 4.54
CA ASP A 50 -5.99 10.19 3.26
C ASP A 50 -4.72 10.98 2.86
N GLU A 51 -3.65 10.85 3.66
CA GLU A 51 -2.32 11.29 3.38
C GLU A 51 -1.88 10.33 2.31
N VAL A 52 -2.35 10.65 1.10
CA VAL A 52 -1.77 10.23 -0.17
C VAL A 52 -0.28 10.21 0.10
N PRO A 53 0.38 9.03 0.06
CA PRO A 53 1.75 8.92 0.51
C PRO A 53 2.51 10.03 -0.21
N VAL A 54 2.98 11.02 0.55
CA VAL A 54 3.67 12.17 0.00
C VAL A 54 4.93 11.57 -0.60
N THR A 55 4.87 11.24 -1.88
CA THR A 55 6.03 10.72 -2.58
C THR A 55 6.99 11.88 -2.58
N SER A 56 7.99 11.82 -1.70
CA SER A 56 9.04 12.82 -1.62
C SER A 56 9.47 13.10 -3.05
N THR A 57 9.31 14.35 -3.50
CA THR A 57 9.73 14.76 -4.83
C THR A 57 11.25 14.86 -4.79
N HIS A 58 11.91 13.71 -4.84
CA HIS A 58 13.35 13.60 -4.75
C HIS A 58 13.94 13.81 -6.14
N LYS A 59 15.10 14.47 -6.17
CA LYS A 59 15.85 14.65 -7.41
C LYS A 59 16.49 13.31 -7.77
N ASN A 60 16.35 12.90 -9.03
CA ASN A 60 17.08 11.76 -9.55
C ASN A 60 18.59 12.03 -9.46
N ILE A 61 19.34 11.09 -8.89
CA ILE A 61 20.80 11.19 -8.76
C ILE A 61 21.52 11.27 -10.12
N ARG A 62 20.86 10.84 -11.21
CA ARG A 62 21.34 10.95 -12.60
C ARG A 62 20.93 12.27 -13.26
N GLY A 63 20.17 13.13 -12.57
CA GLY A 63 19.71 14.43 -13.07
C GLY A 63 18.50 14.40 -14.02
N ALA A 64 17.98 13.23 -14.40
CA ALA A 64 16.81 13.09 -15.27
C ALA A 64 15.49 13.06 -14.48
N THR A 65 14.36 13.47 -15.06
CA THR A 65 13.06 13.25 -14.41
C THR A 65 12.77 11.75 -14.29
N TYR A 66 12.14 11.30 -13.19
CA TYR A 66 11.78 9.90 -13.00
C TYR A 66 10.77 9.41 -14.05
N PHE A 67 9.87 10.31 -14.45
CA PHE A 67 8.87 10.06 -15.47
C PHE A 67 8.99 11.10 -16.58
N VAL A 68 8.87 10.65 -17.81
CA VAL A 68 8.69 11.53 -18.96
C VAL A 68 7.27 12.04 -18.90
N LYS A 69 7.08 13.37 -18.82
CA LYS A 69 5.75 13.97 -18.93
C LYS A 69 5.25 13.67 -20.35
N SER A 70 4.26 12.80 -20.49
CA SER A 70 3.61 12.57 -21.78
C SER A 70 2.80 13.81 -22.12
N GLU A 71 3.44 14.80 -22.72
CA GLU A 71 2.80 15.91 -23.42
C GLU A 71 2.04 15.30 -24.60
N HIS A 72 0.73 15.09 -24.41
CA HIS A 72 -0.22 14.60 -25.40
C HIS A 72 0.11 13.26 -26.06
N LEU A 73 -0.57 12.20 -25.57
CA LEU A 73 -0.96 11.07 -26.42
C LEU A 73 -1.82 11.63 -27.57
N ASN A 74 -1.20 12.14 -28.63
CA ASN A 74 -1.85 12.18 -29.92
C ASN A 74 -2.02 10.71 -30.33
N GLN A 75 -3.26 10.23 -30.30
CA GLN A 75 -3.65 8.91 -30.76
C GLN A 75 -3.35 8.79 -32.26
N ASN A 76 -2.12 8.43 -32.60
CA ASN A 76 -1.83 7.78 -33.87
C ASN A 76 -1.39 6.34 -33.58
N ASN A 77 -2.39 5.46 -33.64
CA ASN A 77 -2.24 4.02 -33.58
C ASN A 77 -1.29 3.55 -34.69
N ASN A 78 -0.01 3.41 -34.38
CA ASN A 78 0.82 2.44 -35.09
C ASN A 78 1.86 1.86 -34.14
N GLY A 79 1.77 0.54 -33.94
CA GLY A 79 2.45 -0.20 -32.90
C GLY A 79 3.96 -0.06 -32.94
N LYS A 80 4.54 0.40 -31.83
CA LYS A 80 5.98 0.31 -31.58
C LYS A 80 6.18 -0.70 -30.45
N LYS A 81 6.54 -1.92 -30.86
CA LYS A 81 6.87 -3.04 -29.97
C LYS A 81 8.11 -2.66 -29.16
N ILE A 82 7.96 -2.47 -27.86
CA ILE A 82 9.08 -2.20 -26.95
C ILE A 82 9.83 -3.51 -26.76
N ILE A 83 11.01 -3.64 -27.36
CA ILE A 83 11.90 -4.78 -27.13
C ILE A 83 12.70 -4.49 -25.87
N LEU A 84 12.39 -5.19 -24.78
CA LEU A 84 13.26 -5.26 -23.60
C LEU A 84 14.46 -6.16 -23.91
N PRO A 85 15.71 -5.75 -23.59
CA PRO A 85 16.85 -6.64 -23.74
C PRO A 85 16.78 -7.79 -22.72
N PRO A 86 17.30 -8.99 -23.06
CA PRO A 86 17.27 -10.14 -22.17
C PRO A 86 18.18 -9.93 -20.95
N ARG A 87 17.79 -10.57 -19.83
CA ARG A 87 18.44 -10.56 -18.52
C ARG A 87 19.86 -11.13 -18.55
#